data_AF-A0A9D6VW62-F1
#
_entry.id   AF-A0A9D6VW62-F1
#
_cell.length_a   1.000
_cell.length_b   1.000
_cell.length_c   1.000
_cell.angle_alpha   90.00
_cell.angle_beta   90.00
_cell.angle_gamma   90.00
#
_symmetry.space_group_name_H-M   'P 1'
#
loop_
_entity.id
_entity.type
_entity.pdbx_description
1 polymer ?
#
loop_
_entity_poly.entity_id
_entity_poly.type
_entity_poly.pdbx_seq_one_letter_code
_entity_poly.pdbx_strand_id
1 'polypeptide(L)' 'MSLHQERKAELIRTHRVHETDTGSPEVQVAILTERINSLGEHFQAHKKDHHSRRGLLKM' A
#
# COMPACT_ATOMS: atom_id res chain seq x y z
N MET A 1 2.57 -7.55 6.05
CA MET A 1 3.86 -7.20 5.43
C MET A 1 3.99 -5.68 5.36
N SER A 2 5.18 -5.13 5.57
CA SER A 2 5.44 -3.70 5.36
C SER A 2 5.85 -3.45 3.92
N LEU A 3 5.43 -2.31 3.37
CA LEU A 3 5.95 -1.85 2.08
C LEU A 3 7.46 -1.66 2.20
N HIS A 4 8.23 -2.15 1.23
CA HIS A 4 9.67 -1.85 1.19
C HIS A 4 9.89 -0.35 1.04
N GLN A 5 10.90 0.16 1.73
CA GLN A 5 11.15 1.61 1.82
C GLN A 5 11.45 2.23 0.45
N GLU A 6 12.15 1.47 -0.41
CA GLU A 6 12.44 1.83 -1.80
C GLU A 6 11.16 1.97 -2.63
N ARG A 7 10.28 0.97 -2.58
CA ARG A 7 9.00 1.01 -3.30
C ARG A 7 8.10 2.14 -2.83
N LYS A 8 8.09 2.44 -1.53
CA LYS A 8 7.35 3.58 -0.98
C LYS A 8 7.89 4.90 -1.51
N ALA A 9 9.22 5.06 -1.54
CA ALA A 9 9.85 6.27 -2.07
C ALA A 9 9.56 6.46 -3.57
N GLU A 10 9.54 5.37 -4.34
CA GLU A 10 9.17 5.38 -5.76
C GLU A 10 7.73 5.84 -5.98
N LEU A 11 6.77 5.30 -5.23
CA LEU A 11 5.36 5.70 -5.31
C LEU A 11 5.17 7.18 -4.96
N ILE A 12 5.82 7.66 -3.89
CA ILE A 12 5.79 9.08 -3.52
C ILE A 12 6.35 9.92 -4.67
N ARG A 13 7.52 9.57 -5.22
CA ARG A 13 8.13 10.32 -6.33
C ARG A 13 7.24 10.39 -7.56
N THR A 14 6.47 9.32 -7.83
CA THR A 14 5.63 9.19 -9.02
C THR A 14 4.31 9.95 -8.89
N HIS A 15 3.74 10.00 -7.68
CA HIS A 15 2.40 10.55 -7.45
C HIS A 15 2.37 11.88 -6.69
N ARG A 16 3.53 12.39 -6.25
CA ARG A 16 3.63 13.70 -5.59
C ARG A 16 3.18 14.83 -6.51
N VAL A 17 2.41 15.78 -5.96
CA VAL A 17 1.97 16.98 -6.67
C VAL A 17 3.06 18.06 -6.70
N HIS A 18 3.92 18.09 -5.68
CA HIS A 18 5.10 18.94 -5.60
C HIS A 18 6.26 18.21 -4.91
N GLU A 19 7.46 18.77 -4.92
CA GLU A 19 8.68 18.03 -4.57
C GLU A 19 8.70 17.48 -3.13
N THR A 20 8.09 18.20 -2.21
CA THR A 20 7.99 17.88 -0.78
C THR A 20 6.68 17.17 -0.39
N ASP A 21 5.82 16.85 -1.36
CA ASP A 21 4.55 16.19 -1.09
C ASP A 21 4.77 14.71 -0.76
N THR A 22 4.51 14.36 0.50
CA THR A 22 4.60 12.99 1.02
C THR A 22 3.26 12.47 1.53
N GLY A 23 2.19 13.22 1.37
CA GLY A 23 0.95 13.00 2.13
C GLY A 23 -0.33 13.47 1.47
N SER A 24 -0.27 13.98 0.24
CA SER A 24 -1.45 14.28 -0.56
C SER A 24 -2.36 13.06 -0.72
N PRO A 25 -3.66 13.27 -0.99
CA PRO A 25 -4.58 12.19 -1.31
C PRO A 25 -4.05 11.27 -2.42
N GLU A 26 -3.43 11.82 -3.45
CA GLU A 26 -2.86 11.07 -4.58
C GLU A 26 -1.74 10.12 -4.13
N VAL A 27 -0.79 10.63 -3.33
CA VAL A 27 0.30 9.83 -2.77
C VAL A 27 -0.23 8.77 -1.81
N GLN A 28 -1.18 9.12 -0.94
CA GLN A 28 -1.75 8.18 0.03
C GLN A 28 -2.53 7.06 -0.68
N VAL A 29 -3.35 7.39 -1.68
CA VAL A 29 -4.09 6.42 -2.48
C VAL A 29 -3.11 5.48 -3.19
N ALA A 30 -2.05 5.99 -3.81
CA ALA A 30 -1.05 5.15 -4.47
C ALA A 30 -0.39 4.15 -3.51
N ILE A 31 -0.01 4.59 -2.30
CA ILE A 31 0.57 3.72 -1.27
C ILE A 31 -0.44 2.66 -0.79
N LEU A 32 -1.70 3.05 -0.56
CA LEU A 32 -2.76 2.13 -0.14
C LEU A 32 -3.07 1.10 -1.23
N THR A 33 -3.14 1.52 -2.50
CA THR A 33 -3.36 0.64 -3.64
C THR A 33 -2.27 -0.43 -3.76
N GLU A 34 -0.99 -0.05 -3.69
CA GLU A 34 0.11 -1.02 -3.70
C GLU A 34 -0.01 -2.02 -2.54
N ARG A 35 -0.39 -1.53 -1.36
CA ARG A 35 -0.60 -2.38 -0.18
C ARG A 35 -1.78 -3.34 -0.34
N ILE A 36 -2.88 -2.90 -0.97
CA ILE A 36 -4.04 -3.75 -1.26
C ILE A 36 -3.64 -4.85 -2.25
N ASN A 37 -2.92 -4.51 -3.32
CA ASN A 37 -2.50 -5.46 -4.35
C ASN A 37 -1.57 -6.54 -3.77
N SER A 38 -0.54 -6.14 -3.03
CA SER A 38 0.37 -7.08 -2.35
C SER A 38 -0.33 -7.97 -1.32
N LEU A 39 -1.32 -7.44 -0.59
CA LEU A 39 -2.14 -8.25 0.32
C LEU A 39 -3.07 -9.22 -0.43
N GLY A 40 -3.56 -8.83 -1.61
CA GLY A 40 -4.33 -9.70 -2.49
C GLY A 40 -3.57 -10.98 -2.85
N GLU A 41 -2.33 -10.83 -3.30
CA GLU A 41 -1.43 -11.96 -3.59
C GLU A 41 -1.14 -12.80 -2.34
N HIS A 42 -0.84 -12.16 -1.20
CA HIS A 42 -0.66 -12.85 0.08
C HIS A 42 -1.86 -13.72 0.44
N PHE A 43 -3.09 -13.24 0.24
CA PHE A 43 -4.30 -14.02 0.57
C PHE A 43 -4.57 -15.18 -0.39
N GLN A 44 -4.05 -15.14 -1.62
CA GLN A 44 -4.12 -16.28 -2.53
C GLN A 44 -3.25 -17.45 -2.02
N ALA A 45 -2.04 -17.14 -1.53
CA ALA A 45 -1.14 -18.11 -0.91
C ALA A 45 -1.62 -18.52 0.51
N HIS A 46 -2.16 -17.58 1.28
CA HIS A 46 -2.54 -17.76 2.69
C HIS A 46 -4.06 -17.66 2.89
N LYS A 47 -4.79 -18.62 2.34
CA LYS A 47 -6.28 -18.62 2.33
C LYS A 47 -6.93 -18.55 3.73
N LYS A 48 -6.23 -19.03 4.77
CA LYS A 48 -6.70 -19.08 6.17
C LYS A 48 -6.36 -17.84 6.99
N ASP A 49 -5.62 -16.88 6.44
CA ASP A 49 -5.26 -15.65 7.16
C ASP A 49 -6.42 -14.64 7.19
N HIS A 50 -7.41 -14.92 8.05
CA HIS A 50 -8.58 -14.06 8.23
C HIS A 50 -8.28 -12.80 9.06
N HIS A 51 -7.25 -12.84 9.91
CA HIS A 51 -6.88 -11.71 10.77
C HIS A 51 -6.34 -10.56 9.93
N SER A 52 -5.39 -10.84 9.03
CA SER A 52 -4.84 -9.83 8.13
C SER A 52 -5.89 -9.35 7.12
N ARG A 53 -6.81 -10.22 6.68
CA ARG A 53 -7.92 -9.82 5.79
C ARG A 53 -8.88 -8.85 6.47
N ARG A 54 -9.18 -9.05 7.76
CA ARG A 54 -9.95 -8.07 8.54
C ARG A 54 -9.19 -6.76 8.69
N GLY A 55 -7.86 -6.81 8.81
CA GLY A 55 -7.00 -5.62 8.78
C GLY A 55 -7.10 -4.85 7.46
N LEU A 56 -7.14 -5.55 6.32
CA LEU A 56 -7.36 -4.96 5.00
C LEU A 56 -8.70 -4.23 4.90
N LEU A 57 -9.78 -4.83 5.39
CA LEU A 57 -11.14 -4.23 5.32
C LEU A 57 -11.31 -2.97 6.20
N LYS A 58 -10.35 -2.66 7.06
CA LYS A 58 -10.35 -1.45 7.91
C LYS A 58 -9.50 -0.31 7.34
N MET A 59 -8.74 -0.55 6.27
CA MET A 59 -8.04 0.51 5.53
C MET A 59 -9.04 1.32 4.73
#